data_AF-A0A660VFN7-F1
#
_entry.id   AF-A0A660VFN7-F1
#
_cell.length_a   1.000
_cell.length_b   1.000
_cell.length_c   1.000
_cell.angle_alpha   90.00
_cell.angle_beta   90.00
_cell.angle_gamma   90.00
#
_symmetry.space_group_name_H-M   'P 1'
#
loop_
_entity.id
_entity.type
_entity.pdbx_description
1 polymer ?
#
loop_
_entity_poly.entity_id
_entity_poly.type
_entity_poly.pdbx_seq_one_letter_code
_entity_poly.pdbx_strand_id
1 'polypeptide(L)' 'MKVVAFVGSPRQDGNTARLVGEFARAAREAGHEVKVVDVYRSEIRGCVHCDACK' A
#
# COMPACT_ATOMS: atom_id res chain seq x y z
N MET A 1 -8.06 10.22 -10.47
CA MET A 1 -7.65 8.83 -10.79
C MET A 1 -7.80 7.95 -9.55
N LYS A 2 -7.69 6.63 -9.69
CA LYS A 2 -7.61 5.69 -8.55
C LYS A 2 -6.14 5.30 -8.34
N VAL A 3 -5.63 5.47 -7.13
CA VAL A 3 -4.24 5.22 -6.76
C VAL A 3 -4.20 4.24 -5.60
N VAL A 4 -3.33 3.23 -5.70
CA VAL A 4 -3.02 2.32 -4.60
C VAL A 4 -1.54 2.48 -4.25
N ALA A 5 -1.25 2.84 -3.00
CA ALA A 5 0.09 3.00 -2.49
C ALA A 5 0.41 1.88 -1.49
N PHE A 6 1.51 1.18 -1.70
CA PHE A 6 1.94 0.08 -0.84
C PHE A 6 3.06 0.53 0.11
N VAL A 7 2.88 0.29 1.41
CA VAL A 7 3.91 0.51 2.43
C VAL A 7 4.43 -0.85 2.89
N GLY A 8 5.68 -1.18 2.50
CA GLY A 8 6.34 -2.43 2.91
C GLY A 8 7.24 -2.30 4.14
N SER A 9 7.48 -1.08 4.63
CA SER A 9 8.32 -0.87 5.81
C SER A 9 7.58 -1.34 7.07
N PRO A 10 8.23 -2.09 7.98
CA PRO A 10 7.62 -2.49 9.25
C PRO A 10 7.46 -1.34 10.25
N ARG A 11 8.11 -0.19 9.98
CA ARG A 11 8.10 0.99 10.86
C ARG A 11 6.86 1.84 10.57
N GLN A 12 5.83 1.69 11.40
CA GLN A 12 4.52 2.37 11.29
C GLN A 12 4.62 3.90 11.12
N ASP A 13 5.54 4.55 11.84
CA ASP A 13 5.75 6.01 11.78
C ASP A 13 7.12 6.38 11.21
N GLY A 14 7.74 5.43 10.52
CA GLY A 14 9.04 5.60 9.88
C GLY A 14 8.96 6.46 8.62
N ASN A 15 10.13 6.76 8.07
CA ASN A 15 10.27 7.65 6.91
C ASN A 15 9.37 7.24 5.74
N THR A 16 9.28 5.94 5.43
CA THR A 16 8.43 5.43 4.33
C THR A 16 6.95 5.73 4.56
N ALA A 17 6.43 5.47 5.76
CA ALA A 17 5.03 5.72 6.08
C ALA A 17 4.69 7.23 6.00
N ARG A 18 5.60 8.08 6.48
CA ARG A 18 5.46 9.55 6.39
C ARG A 18 5.45 10.04 4.94
N LEU A 19 6.40 9.59 4.12
CA LEU A 19 6.48 9.99 2.71
C LEU A 19 5.25 9.55 1.91
N VAL A 20 4.81 8.29 2.10
CA VAL A 20 3.60 7.77 1.44
C VAL A 20 2.35 8.50 1.96
N GLY A 21 2.31 8.84 3.24
CA GLY A 21 1.25 9.64 3.84
C GLY A 21 1.12 11.02 3.19
N GLU A 22 2.22 11.75 3.05
CA GLU A 22 2.22 13.07 2.40
C GLU A 22 1.82 13.00 0.92
N PHE A 23 2.34 12.01 0.18
CA PHE A 23 1.91 11.75 -1.18
C PHE A 23 0.41 11.49 -1.26
N ALA A 24 -0.12 10.61 -0.40
CA ALA A 24 -1.54 10.27 -0.38
C ALA A 24 -2.42 11.45 0.00
N ARG A 25 -1.95 12.34 0.90
CA ARG A 25 -2.63 13.59 1.24
C ARG A 25 -2.72 14.50 0.02
N ALA A 26 -1.58 14.85 -0.59
CA ALA A 26 -1.54 15.74 -1.75
C ALA A 26 -2.34 15.20 -2.94
N ALA A 27 -2.29 13.88 -3.20
CA ALA A 27 -3.06 13.26 -4.27
C ALA A 27 -4.58 13.30 -4.01
N ARG A 28 -5.02 13.16 -2.75
CA ARG A 28 -6.44 13.34 -2.40
C ARG A 28 -6.89 14.78 -2.57
N GLU A 29 -6.06 15.74 -2.17
CA GLU A 29 -6.32 17.18 -2.38
C GLU A 29 -6.45 17.54 -3.87
N ALA A 30 -5.72 16.85 -4.75
CA ALA A 30 -5.86 16.95 -6.20
C ALA A 30 -7.10 16.25 -6.79
N GLY A 31 -8.01 15.74 -5.95
CA GLY A 31 -9.24 15.07 -6.37
C GLY A 31 -9.06 13.62 -6.83
N HIS A 32 -8.01 12.93 -6.35
CA HIS A 32 -7.82 11.51 -6.64
C HIS A 32 -8.27 10.62 -5.48
N GLU A 33 -8.77 9.43 -5.81
CA GLU A 33 -9.09 8.40 -4.81
C GLU A 33 -7.81 7.62 -4.49
N VAL A 34 -7.39 7.63 -3.23
CA VAL A 34 -6.12 7.00 -2.81
C VAL A 34 -6.35 6.01 -1.68
N LYS A 35 -5.97 4.75 -1.91
CA LYS A 35 -5.91 3.69 -0.89
C LYS A 35 -4.45 3.42 -0.54
N VAL A 36 -4.14 3.46 0.75
CA VAL A 36 -2.82 3.04 1.27
C VAL A 36 -2.97 1.65 1.86
N VAL A 37 -2.08 0.72 1.49
CA VAL A 37 -2.06 -0.66 1.96
C VAL A 37 -0.73 -0.90 2.69
N ASP A 38 -0.82 -1.24 3.97
CA ASP A 38 0.32 -1.72 4.74
C ASP A 38 0.55 -3.20 4.42
N VAL A 39 1.56 -3.47 3.60
CA VAL A 39 1.93 -4.82 3.12
C VAL A 39 2.49 -5.65 4.26
N TYR A 40 3.23 -5.03 5.19
CA TYR A 40 3.86 -5.73 6.30
C TYR A 40 2.81 -6.29 7.28
N ARG A 41 1.71 -5.56 7.52
CA ARG A 41 0.58 -6.02 8.34
C ARG A 41 -0.46 -6.82 7.56
N SER A 42 -0.34 -6.91 6.25
CA SER A 42 -1.27 -7.70 5.45
C SER A 42 -0.95 -9.18 5.56
N GLU A 43 -1.99 -10.01 5.69
CA GLU A 43 -1.84 -11.45 5.59
C GLU A 43 -1.68 -11.85 4.12
N ILE A 44 -0.42 -11.90 3.66
CA ILE A 44 -0.10 -12.25 2.27
C ILE A 44 0.23 -13.74 2.19
N ARG A 45 -0.72 -14.51 1.68
CA ARG A 45 -0.56 -15.94 1.38
C ARG A 45 0.02 -16.09 -0.03
N GLY A 46 1.34 -16.11 -0.12
CA GLY A 46 2.05 -16.28 -1.39
C GLY A 46 1.67 -17.55 -2.14
N CYS A 47 2.05 -17.64 -3.42
CA CYS A 47 1.81 -18.82 -4.25
C CYS A 47 2.40 -20.09 -3.60
N VAL A 48 1.61 -21.16 -3.54
CA VAL A 48 2.02 -22.47 -3.00
C VAL A 48 2.15 -23.55 -4.09
N HIS A 49 2.19 -23.13 -5.37
CA HIS A 49 2.28 -24.03 -6.53
C HIS A 49 1.18 -25.10 -6.56
N CYS A 50 -0.06 -24.71 -6.21
CA CYS A 50 -1.23 -25.60 -6.22
C CYS A 50 -1.91 -25.73 -7.59
N ASP A 51 -1.45 -24.99 -8.60
CA ASP A 51 -2.00 -24.95 -9.96
C ASP A 51 -3.49 -24.55 -10.10
N ALA A 52 -4.14 -24.05 -9.04
CA ALA A 52 -5.57 -23.71 -9.06
C ALA A 52 -5.95 -22.47 -9.90
N CYS A 53 -4.99 -21.63 -10.26
CA CYS A 53 -5.19 -20.39 -11.00
C CYS A 53 -4.74 -20.46 -12.47
N LYS A 54 -4.58 -21.67 -13.01
CA LYS A 54 -4.41 -21.89 -14.46
C LYS A 54 -5.70 -21.59 -15.22
#